data_AF-A0ABD2HQH1-F1
#
_entry.id   AF-A0ABD2HQH1-F1
#
_cell.length_a   1.000
_cell.length_b   1.000
_cell.length_c   1.000
_cell.angle_alpha   90.00
_cell.angle_beta   90.00
_cell.angle_gamma   90.00
#
_symmetry.space_group_name_H-M   'P 1'
#
loop_
_entity.id
_entity.type
_entity.pdbx_description
1 polymer ?
#
loop_
_entity_poly.entity_id
_entity_poly.type
_entity_poly.pdbx_seq_one_letter_code
_entity_poly.pdbx_strand_id
1 'polypeptide(L)'
;MSVPKPRRFTYFERLKSTFNVVHDQETKFLCDKLLSFFENCSSTNAAAASSDIVDFTDTSMENAVGNFLKKHDDFVKQLLGKYVHFSERGEFDLFGIEETMKNKNRHNAMVKTVDQHCYQVLCLCALFCPVDMQKGVMDALFAHLCRIQPDRVFRPVDHALWTALLLLINPVKLKQQCDGSVEVFNNFMALLRQPSKCDEPDNFCLKGTISLALGVAIKYARNSLGLGISHELDESELVNDGIKNMAFEYMQAFIVKAPAFFEFPFSIDVVDSLIKNFICYFRDKLVEMCNLCEEELYSLLMQQDKTAHQQMADDGASMPWQNHHYHHHHYYSPSSPSKKAVPNFANLHFKTFLELIATLYERETEQIVRCSREFTDPNCEGLYDFVFRNRAISAPSLKIAYLSMLTSLCKSAESADAFFNFFK
;
A
#
# COMPACT_ATOMS: atom_id res chain seq x y z
N MET A 1 5.24 0.50 14.28
CA MET A 1 6.07 0.38 13.06
C MET A 1 7.49 0.06 13.47
N SER A 2 8.08 -1.03 12.98
CA SER A 2 9.53 -1.19 13.03
C SER A 2 10.16 -0.31 11.94
N VAL A 3 11.44 0.02 12.06
CA VAL A 3 12.18 0.63 10.95
C VAL A 3 12.48 -0.48 9.96
N PRO A 4 12.01 -0.40 8.70
CA PRO A 4 12.44 -1.33 7.67
C PRO A 4 13.97 -1.31 7.58
N LYS A 5 14.60 -2.48 7.75
CA LYS A 5 16.07 -2.55 7.66
C LYS A 5 16.47 -2.49 6.19
N PRO A 6 17.35 -1.56 5.79
CA PRO A 6 17.91 -1.57 4.44
C PRO A 6 18.56 -2.93 4.17
N ARG A 7 18.44 -3.45 2.95
CA ARG A 7 19.11 -4.72 2.60
C ARG A 7 20.53 -4.46 2.14
N ARG A 8 21.40 -5.47 2.21
CA ARG A 8 22.73 -5.41 1.62
C ARG A 8 22.63 -5.20 0.12
N PHE A 9 23.37 -4.23 -0.40
CA PHE A 9 23.43 -3.94 -1.83
C PHE A 9 24.59 -4.72 -2.39
N THR A 10 24.31 -5.75 -3.15
CA THR A 10 25.29 -6.37 -4.03
C THR A 10 25.24 -5.66 -5.38
N TYR A 11 26.41 -5.35 -5.95
CA TYR A 11 26.65 -5.09 -7.39
C TYR A 11 26.82 -3.63 -7.89
N PHE A 12 27.56 -2.79 -7.17
CA PHE A 12 27.90 -1.45 -7.70
C PHE A 12 28.73 -1.51 -9.02
N GLU A 13 29.71 -2.41 -9.12
CA GLU A 13 30.53 -2.58 -10.32
C GLU A 13 29.75 -3.13 -11.54
N ARG A 14 28.80 -4.07 -11.32
CA ARG A 14 27.95 -4.55 -12.42
C ARG A 14 26.96 -3.48 -12.87
N LEU A 15 26.56 -2.57 -11.99
CA LEU A 15 25.69 -1.45 -12.36
C LEU A 15 26.39 -0.46 -13.26
N LYS A 16 27.62 -0.10 -12.92
CA LYS A 16 28.43 0.81 -13.75
C LYS A 16 28.61 0.26 -15.17
N SER A 17 28.93 -1.03 -15.31
CA SER A 17 29.03 -1.65 -16.63
C SER A 17 27.68 -1.76 -17.36
N THR A 18 26.57 -1.96 -16.65
CA THR A 18 25.21 -2.00 -17.22
C THR A 18 24.72 -0.61 -17.65
N PHE A 19 25.10 0.44 -16.94
CA PHE A 19 24.66 1.81 -17.25
C PHE A 19 25.50 2.45 -18.37
N ASN A 20 26.76 2.04 -18.53
CA ASN A 20 27.64 2.53 -19.59
C ASN A 20 27.15 2.22 -21.03
N VAL A 21 26.23 1.26 -21.18
CA VAL A 21 25.63 0.91 -22.48
C VAL A 21 24.33 1.67 -22.79
N VAL A 22 23.89 2.56 -21.89
CA VAL A 22 22.72 3.43 -22.13
C VAL A 22 23.12 4.61 -23.01
N HIS A 23 22.50 4.71 -24.19
CA HIS A 23 22.76 5.79 -25.14
C HIS A 23 21.70 6.90 -25.12
N ASP A 24 20.48 6.61 -24.66
CA ASP A 24 19.45 7.63 -24.43
C ASP A 24 19.90 8.63 -23.37
N GLN A 25 19.89 9.92 -23.73
CA GLN A 25 20.45 10.99 -22.89
C GLN A 25 19.72 11.12 -21.56
N GLU A 26 18.41 10.86 -21.52
CA GLU A 26 17.61 11.03 -20.30
C GLU A 26 17.79 9.88 -19.33
N THR A 27 17.80 8.65 -19.85
CA THR A 27 18.10 7.45 -19.05
C THR A 27 19.55 7.46 -18.59
N LYS A 28 20.48 7.91 -19.43
CA LYS A 28 21.88 8.09 -19.03
C LYS A 28 22.00 9.09 -17.88
N PHE A 29 21.30 10.23 -17.96
CA PHE A 29 21.28 11.19 -16.86
C PHE A 29 20.72 10.58 -15.57
N LEU A 30 19.64 9.79 -15.65
CA LEU A 30 19.09 9.08 -14.50
C LEU A 30 20.12 8.11 -13.89
N CYS A 31 20.77 7.31 -14.72
CA CYS A 31 21.84 6.40 -14.30
C CYS A 31 23.02 7.13 -13.66
N ASP A 32 23.46 8.26 -14.25
CA ASP A 32 24.55 9.08 -13.71
C ASP A 32 24.19 9.64 -12.33
N LYS A 33 22.93 10.03 -12.11
CA LYS A 33 22.44 10.47 -10.79
C LYS A 33 22.44 9.34 -9.77
N LEU A 34 22.01 8.14 -10.15
CA LEU A 34 22.07 6.96 -9.28
C LEU A 34 23.52 6.63 -8.92
N LEU A 35 24.44 6.60 -9.90
CA LEU A 35 25.86 6.36 -9.67
C LEU A 35 26.45 7.42 -8.74
N SER A 36 26.17 8.70 -8.99
CA SER A 36 26.63 9.80 -8.15
C SER A 36 26.18 9.65 -6.70
N PHE A 37 24.92 9.24 -6.46
CA PHE A 37 24.42 8.96 -5.11
C PHE A 37 25.24 7.87 -4.43
N PHE A 38 25.45 6.74 -5.09
CA PHE A 38 26.20 5.62 -4.53
C PHE A 38 27.68 5.94 -4.31
N GLU A 39 28.36 6.64 -5.23
CA GLU A 39 29.76 7.04 -5.09
C GLU A 39 29.96 8.00 -3.91
N ASN A 40 29.06 8.97 -3.73
CA ASN A 40 29.13 9.90 -2.60
C ASN A 40 28.81 9.22 -1.25
N CYS A 41 27.84 8.29 -1.22
CA CYS A 41 27.49 7.60 0.02
C CYS A 41 28.55 6.56 0.42
N SER A 42 29.12 5.83 -0.53
CA SER A 42 30.14 4.80 -0.27
C SER A 42 31.51 5.36 0.12
N SER A 43 31.93 6.49 -0.48
CA SER A 43 33.24 7.11 -0.21
C SER A 43 33.42 7.62 1.23
N THR A 44 32.33 7.79 1.98
CA THR A 44 32.39 8.16 3.40
C THR A 44 32.75 7.01 4.34
N ASN A 45 32.75 5.77 3.85
CA ASN A 45 33.04 4.58 4.65
C ASN A 45 34.32 3.90 4.15
N ALA A 46 35.44 4.09 4.86
CA ALA A 46 36.76 3.61 4.45
C ALA A 46 36.85 2.09 4.27
N ALA A 47 35.96 1.32 4.92
CA ALA A 47 35.85 -0.13 4.73
C ALA A 47 35.10 -0.52 3.44
N ALA A 48 34.10 0.27 3.03
CA ALA A 48 33.30 0.02 1.83
C ALA A 48 34.07 0.28 0.53
N ALA A 49 35.09 1.14 0.55
CA ALA A 49 35.94 1.43 -0.60
C ALA A 49 36.71 0.20 -1.15
N SER A 50 36.76 -0.90 -0.38
CA SER A 50 37.43 -2.15 -0.76
C SER A 50 36.47 -3.32 -1.07
N SER A 51 35.16 -3.14 -0.86
CA SER A 51 34.16 -4.20 -1.05
C SER A 51 33.11 -3.81 -2.09
N ASP A 52 32.78 -4.73 -3.01
CA ASP A 52 31.72 -4.58 -4.03
C ASP A 52 30.28 -4.48 -3.45
N ILE A 53 30.17 -4.39 -2.12
CA ILE A 53 28.93 -4.43 -1.35
C ILE A 53 28.83 -3.16 -0.52
N VAL A 54 27.77 -2.39 -0.73
CA VAL A 54 27.43 -1.27 0.14
C VAL A 54 26.37 -1.77 1.14
N ASP A 55 26.72 -1.79 2.43
CA ASP A 55 25.80 -2.22 3.48
C ASP A 55 25.09 -1.00 4.08
N PHE A 56 23.85 -0.75 3.63
CA PHE A 56 23.04 0.35 4.13
C PHE A 56 22.39 0.06 5.49
N THR A 57 22.69 -1.07 6.13
CA THR A 57 22.26 -1.34 7.52
C THR A 57 23.10 -0.60 8.56
N ASP A 58 24.24 -0.03 8.16
CA ASP A 58 25.14 0.71 9.04
C ASP A 58 24.63 2.14 9.31
N THR A 59 24.64 2.53 10.58
CA THR A 59 24.41 3.91 11.05
C THR A 59 25.29 4.96 10.36
N SER A 60 26.48 4.58 9.88
CA SER A 60 27.33 5.48 9.08
C SER A 60 26.67 5.91 7.76
N MET A 61 25.81 5.06 7.19
CA MET A 61 25.10 5.33 5.93
C MET A 61 23.91 6.27 6.11
N GLU A 62 23.25 6.26 7.26
CA GLU A 62 22.22 7.26 7.57
C GLU A 62 22.79 8.68 7.51
N ASN A 63 23.96 8.90 8.13
CA ASN A 63 24.66 10.18 8.07
C ASN A 63 25.14 10.52 6.65
N ALA A 64 25.64 9.52 5.90
CA ALA A 64 26.10 9.74 4.54
C ALA A 64 24.97 10.20 3.60
N VAL A 65 23.81 9.52 3.66
CA VAL A 65 22.62 9.89 2.86
C VAL A 65 22.10 11.27 3.28
N GLY A 66 21.97 11.53 4.58
CA GLY A 66 21.53 12.84 5.07
C GLY A 66 22.46 13.99 4.63
N ASN A 67 23.78 13.79 4.70
CA ASN A 67 24.77 14.77 4.25
C ASN A 67 24.74 14.96 2.73
N PHE A 68 24.56 13.88 1.96
CA PHE A 68 24.40 13.95 0.52
C PHE A 68 23.18 14.79 0.15
N LEU A 69 22.03 14.56 0.80
CA LEU A 69 20.81 15.32 0.56
C LEU A 69 20.98 16.81 0.89
N LYS A 70 21.63 17.15 2.00
CA LYS A 70 21.93 18.55 2.34
C LYS A 70 22.82 19.24 1.30
N LYS A 71 23.77 18.50 0.72
CA LYS A 71 24.68 19.01 -0.33
C LYS A 71 23.98 19.11 -1.69
N HIS A 72 22.97 18.29 -1.92
CA HIS A 72 22.25 18.17 -3.20
C HIS A 72 20.74 18.27 -2.95
N ASP A 73 20.29 19.44 -2.49
CA ASP A 73 18.92 19.71 -2.06
C ASP A 73 17.83 19.40 -3.12
N ASP A 74 18.15 19.61 -4.39
CA ASP A 74 17.26 19.29 -5.52
C ASP A 74 17.39 17.85 -6.05
N PHE A 75 18.25 17.01 -5.46
CA PHE A 75 18.49 15.65 -5.95
C PHE A 75 17.21 14.84 -6.07
N VAL A 76 16.38 14.84 -5.03
CA VAL A 76 15.14 14.05 -5.01
C VAL A 76 14.19 14.54 -6.09
N LYS A 77 14.00 15.85 -6.25
CA LYS A 77 13.14 16.41 -7.30
C LYS A 77 13.64 16.04 -8.70
N GLN A 78 14.94 16.13 -8.93
CA GLN A 78 15.56 15.76 -10.22
C GLN A 78 15.41 14.26 -10.50
N LEU A 79 15.66 13.41 -9.50
CA LEU A 79 15.49 11.97 -9.59
C LEU A 79 14.04 11.60 -9.90
N LEU A 80 13.09 12.20 -9.17
CA LEU A 80 11.65 11.99 -9.36
C LEU A 80 11.19 12.36 -10.76
N GLY A 81 11.51 13.57 -11.22
CA GLY A 81 11.10 14.04 -12.54
C GLY A 81 11.63 13.14 -13.66
N LYS A 82 12.89 12.70 -13.55
CA LYS A 82 13.49 11.80 -14.55
C LYS A 82 12.99 10.36 -14.44
N TYR A 83 12.70 9.88 -13.24
CA TYR A 83 12.19 8.53 -13.05
C TYR A 83 10.75 8.38 -13.54
N VAL A 84 9.88 9.37 -13.27
CA VAL A 84 8.52 9.41 -13.81
C VAL A 84 8.54 9.43 -15.33
N HIS A 85 9.38 10.30 -15.92
CA HIS A 85 9.54 10.38 -17.37
C HIS A 85 10.07 9.08 -17.99
N PHE A 86 11.07 8.46 -17.34
CA PHE A 86 11.58 7.14 -17.74
C PHE A 86 10.47 6.08 -17.75
N SER A 87 9.62 6.05 -16.72
CA SER A 87 8.51 5.10 -16.62
C SER A 87 7.36 5.37 -17.62
N GLU A 88 7.16 6.62 -18.03
CA GLU A 88 6.14 7.01 -19.02
C GLU A 88 6.50 6.66 -20.46
N ARG A 89 7.80 6.65 -20.81
CA ARG A 89 8.25 6.37 -22.19
C ARG A 89 8.02 4.94 -22.68
N GLY A 90 7.75 3.99 -21.78
CA GLY A 90 7.50 2.59 -22.15
C GLY A 90 8.72 1.88 -22.76
N GLU A 91 8.66 0.54 -22.79
CA GLU A 91 9.75 -0.38 -23.15
C GLU A 91 10.24 -0.31 -24.63
N PHE A 92 9.80 0.66 -25.44
CA PHE A 92 9.96 0.61 -26.90
C PHE A 92 10.81 1.71 -27.54
N ASP A 93 11.01 2.86 -26.90
CA ASP A 93 11.69 4.01 -27.54
C ASP A 93 13.17 4.19 -27.16
N LEU A 94 13.71 3.35 -26.28
CA LEU A 94 15.02 3.60 -25.67
C LEU A 94 16.23 3.20 -26.54
N PHE A 95 16.03 2.40 -27.60
CA PHE A 95 17.17 1.82 -28.32
C PHE A 95 17.18 2.00 -29.84
N GLY A 96 16.12 2.46 -30.50
CA GLY A 96 16.15 2.74 -31.95
C GLY A 96 16.72 1.60 -32.83
N ILE A 97 16.62 0.34 -32.37
CA ILE A 97 17.26 -0.83 -32.99
C ILE A 97 16.16 -1.82 -33.41
N GLU A 98 16.23 -2.31 -34.65
CA GLU A 98 15.46 -3.47 -35.11
C GLU A 98 15.68 -4.66 -34.14
N GLU A 99 14.63 -5.02 -33.41
CA GLU A 99 14.72 -5.96 -32.29
C GLU A 99 14.99 -7.41 -32.74
N THR A 100 16.20 -7.90 -32.45
CA THR A 100 16.37 -9.34 -32.20
C THR A 100 15.85 -9.66 -30.79
N MET A 101 15.24 -10.83 -30.56
CA MET A 101 14.75 -11.24 -29.23
C MET A 101 15.81 -11.12 -28.11
N LYS A 102 17.09 -11.27 -28.45
CA LYS A 102 18.21 -11.14 -27.50
C LYS A 102 18.40 -9.70 -27.01
N ASN A 103 18.13 -8.70 -27.85
CA ASN A 103 18.22 -7.29 -27.47
C ASN A 103 17.06 -6.89 -26.56
N LYS A 104 15.85 -7.39 -26.84
CA LYS A 104 14.67 -7.17 -26.00
C LYS A 104 14.84 -7.68 -24.56
N ASN A 105 15.35 -8.91 -24.41
CA ASN A 105 15.58 -9.47 -23.06
C ASN A 105 16.61 -8.67 -22.25
N ARG A 106 17.66 -8.16 -22.91
CA ARG A 106 18.65 -7.27 -22.28
C ARG A 106 18.05 -5.91 -21.91
N HIS A 107 17.21 -5.36 -22.79
CA HIS A 107 16.49 -4.13 -22.53
C HIS A 107 15.61 -4.24 -21.28
N ASN A 108 14.74 -5.25 -21.23
CA ASN A 108 13.82 -5.45 -20.11
C ASN A 108 14.57 -5.70 -18.79
N ALA A 109 15.70 -6.44 -18.83
CA ALA A 109 16.55 -6.61 -17.66
C ALA A 109 17.17 -5.29 -17.17
N MET A 110 17.58 -4.42 -18.10
CA MET A 110 18.12 -3.10 -17.76
C MET A 110 17.05 -2.18 -17.18
N VAL A 111 15.85 -2.11 -17.78
CA VAL A 111 14.73 -1.30 -17.28
C VAL A 111 14.38 -1.73 -15.86
N LYS A 112 14.22 -3.03 -15.64
CA LYS A 112 14.00 -3.61 -14.32
C LYS A 112 15.07 -3.23 -13.30
N THR A 113 16.33 -3.23 -13.72
CA THR A 113 17.46 -2.84 -12.87
C THR A 113 17.38 -1.36 -12.49
N VAL A 114 17.12 -0.47 -13.46
CA VAL A 114 16.94 0.97 -13.21
C VAL A 114 15.76 1.22 -12.25
N ASP A 115 14.62 0.57 -12.48
CA ASP A 115 13.46 0.64 -11.59
C ASP A 115 13.80 0.26 -10.15
N GLN A 116 14.47 -0.86 -9.95
CA GLN A 116 14.86 -1.34 -8.63
C GLN A 116 15.80 -0.36 -7.91
N HIS A 117 16.73 0.27 -8.63
CA HIS A 117 17.64 1.25 -8.02
C HIS A 117 16.98 2.59 -7.76
N CYS A 118 16.15 3.09 -8.66
CA CYS A 118 15.33 4.29 -8.41
C CYS A 118 14.45 4.10 -7.18
N TYR A 119 13.76 2.96 -7.09
CA TYR A 119 12.96 2.57 -5.93
C TYR A 119 13.79 2.61 -4.63
N GLN A 120 14.94 1.93 -4.62
CA GLN A 120 15.79 1.84 -3.43
C GLN A 120 16.33 3.20 -3.00
N VAL A 121 16.89 3.98 -3.94
CA VAL A 121 17.45 5.30 -3.66
C VAL A 121 16.37 6.23 -3.13
N LEU A 122 15.18 6.26 -3.75
CA LEU A 122 14.05 7.07 -3.26
C LEU A 122 13.64 6.66 -1.84
N CYS A 123 13.54 5.36 -1.54
CA CYS A 123 13.19 4.90 -0.20
C CYS A 123 14.26 5.27 0.84
N LEU A 124 15.55 5.16 0.49
CA LEU A 124 16.65 5.58 1.36
C LEU A 124 16.64 7.09 1.60
N CYS A 125 16.42 7.88 0.54
CA CYS A 125 16.31 9.33 0.65
C CYS A 125 15.15 9.72 1.56
N ALA A 126 14.00 9.04 1.48
CA ALA A 126 12.87 9.28 2.37
C ALA A 126 13.18 8.89 3.83
N LEU A 127 13.74 7.70 4.06
CA LEU A 127 14.03 7.18 5.39
C LEU A 127 15.05 8.03 6.16
N PHE A 128 15.99 8.63 5.44
CA PHE A 128 17.09 9.43 5.99
C PHE A 128 16.98 10.91 5.60
N CYS A 129 15.78 11.36 5.24
CA CYS A 129 15.54 12.75 4.84
C CYS A 129 15.73 13.70 6.04
N PRO A 130 16.64 14.69 5.95
CA PRO A 130 16.74 15.75 6.95
C PRO A 130 15.40 16.47 7.13
N VAL A 131 15.06 16.81 8.39
CA VAL A 131 13.77 17.38 8.78
C VAL A 131 13.41 18.65 7.99
N ASP A 132 14.40 19.52 7.80
CA ASP A 132 14.30 20.77 7.05
C ASP A 132 13.97 20.56 5.56
N MET A 133 14.24 19.37 5.02
CA MET A 133 13.95 19.01 3.64
C MET A 133 12.66 18.20 3.47
N GLN A 134 12.14 17.59 4.54
CA GLN A 134 11.03 16.63 4.46
C GLN A 134 9.80 17.21 3.79
N LYS A 135 9.44 18.47 4.08
CA LYS A 135 8.30 19.13 3.45
C LYS A 135 8.44 19.22 1.93
N GLY A 136 9.59 19.67 1.43
CA GLY A 136 9.82 19.78 -0.01
C GLY A 136 9.86 18.44 -0.72
N VAL A 137 10.38 17.40 -0.07
CA VAL A 137 10.36 16.02 -0.60
C VAL A 137 8.93 15.47 -0.62
N MET A 138 8.17 15.67 0.46
CA MET A 138 6.78 15.25 0.60
C MET A 138 5.90 15.91 -0.47
N ASP A 139 6.01 17.23 -0.65
CA ASP A 139 5.26 17.98 -1.67
C ASP A 139 5.55 17.45 -3.08
N ALA A 140 6.82 17.16 -3.38
CA ALA A 140 7.22 16.61 -4.68
C ALA A 140 6.65 15.21 -4.92
N LEU A 141 6.76 14.31 -3.95
CA LEU A 141 6.22 12.95 -4.04
C LEU A 141 4.70 12.97 -4.23
N PHE A 142 3.98 13.75 -3.41
CA PHE A 142 2.53 13.84 -3.44
C PHE A 142 2.01 14.45 -4.75
N ALA A 143 2.67 15.48 -5.27
CA ALA A 143 2.30 16.10 -6.54
C ALA A 143 2.38 15.11 -7.73
N HIS A 144 3.29 14.14 -7.69
CA HIS A 144 3.37 13.07 -8.69
C HIS A 144 2.33 11.97 -8.44
N LEU A 145 2.14 11.56 -7.19
CA LEU A 145 1.15 10.56 -6.81
C LEU A 145 -0.27 10.96 -7.21
N CYS A 146 -0.66 12.22 -7.05
CA CYS A 146 -1.99 12.71 -7.47
C CYS A 146 -2.22 12.74 -8.99
N ARG A 147 -1.23 12.35 -9.81
CA ARG A 147 -1.39 12.19 -11.26
C ARG A 147 -1.65 10.73 -11.65
N ILE A 148 -1.58 9.80 -10.71
CA ILE A 148 -1.88 8.39 -10.96
C ILE A 148 -3.37 8.24 -11.22
N GLN A 149 -3.70 7.48 -12.27
CA GLN A 149 -5.08 7.11 -12.57
C GLN A 149 -5.57 6.06 -11.55
N PRO A 150 -6.75 6.26 -10.95
CA PRO A 150 -7.22 5.45 -9.83
C PRO A 150 -7.65 4.03 -10.23
N ASP A 151 -7.95 3.79 -11.50
CA ASP A 151 -8.35 2.49 -12.04
C ASP A 151 -7.16 1.65 -12.52
N ARG A 152 -5.93 2.13 -12.34
CA ARG A 152 -4.71 1.45 -12.78
C ARG A 152 -3.96 0.81 -11.62
N VAL A 153 -3.52 -0.43 -11.83
CA VAL A 153 -2.57 -1.12 -10.94
C VAL A 153 -1.24 -0.35 -10.90
N PHE A 154 -0.62 -0.32 -9.72
CA PHE A 154 0.64 0.38 -9.51
C PHE A 154 1.75 -0.18 -10.42
N ARG A 155 2.44 0.74 -11.09
CA ARG A 155 3.71 0.48 -11.76
C ARG A 155 4.86 0.56 -10.76
N PRO A 156 6.08 0.12 -11.15
CA PRO A 156 7.29 0.31 -10.34
C PRO A 156 7.48 1.72 -9.78
N VAL A 157 7.29 2.74 -10.62
CA VAL A 157 7.40 4.13 -10.18
C VAL A 157 6.35 4.48 -9.12
N ASP A 158 5.10 4.07 -9.32
CA ASP A 158 4.00 4.37 -8.40
C ASP A 158 4.28 3.76 -7.01
N HIS A 159 4.79 2.53 -6.97
CA HIS A 159 5.26 1.89 -5.73
C HIS A 159 6.39 2.66 -5.06
N ALA A 160 7.40 3.08 -5.82
CA ALA A 160 8.52 3.84 -5.28
C ALA A 160 8.06 5.14 -4.63
N LEU A 161 7.22 5.90 -5.33
CA LEU A 161 6.70 7.18 -4.86
C LEU A 161 5.84 7.02 -3.59
N TRP A 162 4.89 6.08 -3.62
CA TRP A 162 3.98 5.84 -2.51
C TRP A 162 4.72 5.31 -1.27
N THR A 163 5.63 4.36 -1.48
CA THR A 163 6.44 3.79 -0.39
C THR A 163 7.34 4.86 0.22
N ALA A 164 8.04 5.64 -0.60
CA ALA A 164 8.90 6.73 -0.13
C ALA A 164 8.09 7.77 0.68
N LEU A 165 6.89 8.13 0.22
CA LEU A 165 6.03 9.05 0.96
C LEU A 165 5.66 8.50 2.34
N LEU A 166 5.27 7.22 2.43
CA LEU A 166 4.92 6.60 3.72
C LEU A 166 6.12 6.36 4.64
N LEU A 167 7.33 6.24 4.11
CA LEU A 167 8.54 6.14 4.93
C LEU A 167 8.84 7.44 5.68
N LEU A 168 8.44 8.61 5.15
CA LEU A 168 8.62 9.90 5.82
C LEU A 168 7.80 10.03 7.12
N ILE A 169 6.68 9.31 7.24
CA ILE A 169 5.85 9.30 8.46
C ILE A 169 6.20 8.17 9.42
N ASN A 170 7.29 7.42 9.20
CA ASN A 170 7.67 6.32 10.09
C ASN A 170 7.98 6.85 11.50
N PRO A 171 7.18 6.54 12.52
CA PRO A 171 7.32 7.20 13.82
C PRO A 171 8.62 6.86 14.56
N VAL A 172 9.19 5.68 14.32
CA VAL A 172 10.46 5.30 14.96
C VAL A 172 11.59 6.16 14.41
N LYS A 173 11.57 6.43 13.10
CA LYS A 173 12.57 7.32 12.49
C LYS A 173 12.39 8.76 12.92
N LEU A 174 11.16 9.24 13.00
CA LEU A 174 10.87 10.59 13.52
C LEU A 174 11.36 10.77 14.97
N LYS A 175 11.19 9.74 15.83
CA LYS A 175 11.74 9.77 17.19
C LYS A 175 13.27 9.83 17.20
N GLN A 176 13.94 9.12 16.30
CA GLN A 176 15.41 9.10 16.21
C GLN A 176 16.00 10.40 15.66
N GLN A 177 15.36 11.00 14.66
CA GLN A 177 15.92 12.12 13.90
C GLN A 177 15.55 13.49 14.46
N CYS A 178 14.36 13.62 15.04
CA CYS A 178 13.78 14.94 15.31
C CYS A 178 13.53 15.19 16.80
N ASP A 179 14.07 14.36 17.70
CA ASP A 179 13.80 14.38 19.14
C ASP A 179 12.29 14.45 19.47
N GLY A 180 11.47 13.85 18.60
CA GLY A 180 10.01 13.88 18.71
C GLY A 180 9.31 15.08 18.09
N SER A 181 9.95 15.85 17.20
CA SER A 181 9.28 16.91 16.44
C SER A 181 8.04 16.38 15.71
N VAL A 182 6.93 17.07 15.97
CA VAL A 182 5.59 16.73 15.46
C VAL A 182 5.30 17.43 14.12
N GLU A 183 6.23 18.27 13.66
CA GLU A 183 6.03 19.13 12.47
C GLU A 183 5.72 18.32 11.22
N VAL A 184 6.30 17.12 11.09
CA VAL A 184 6.05 16.22 9.97
C VAL A 184 4.58 15.84 9.88
N PHE A 185 3.94 15.50 11.00
CA PHE A 185 2.51 15.17 11.00
C PHE A 185 1.66 16.38 10.60
N ASN A 186 2.01 17.58 11.05
CA ASN A 186 1.33 18.81 10.63
C ASN A 186 1.53 19.10 9.14
N ASN A 187 2.71 18.84 8.60
CA ASN A 187 2.99 18.98 7.17
C ASN A 187 2.13 18.00 6.35
N PHE A 188 2.02 16.74 6.78
CA PHE A 188 1.12 15.77 6.15
C PHE A 188 -0.35 16.19 6.24
N MET A 189 -0.80 16.72 7.38
CA MET A 189 -2.16 17.25 7.50
C MET A 189 -2.42 18.42 6.55
N ALA A 190 -1.46 19.35 6.44
CA ALA A 190 -1.56 20.46 5.50
C ALA A 190 -1.64 19.95 4.06
N LEU A 191 -0.82 18.96 3.71
CA LEU A 191 -0.83 18.31 2.40
C LEU A 191 -2.17 17.65 2.07
N LEU A 192 -2.74 16.90 3.03
CA LEU A 192 -4.05 16.27 2.87
C LEU A 192 -5.19 17.28 2.80
N ARG A 193 -5.04 18.50 3.33
CA ARG A 193 -6.08 19.55 3.26
C ARG A 193 -5.96 20.42 2.00
N GLN A 194 -4.83 20.40 1.31
CA GLN A 194 -4.64 21.19 0.10
C GLN A 194 -5.51 20.65 -1.05
N PRO A 195 -6.24 21.54 -1.76
CA PRO A 195 -6.93 21.16 -2.97
C PRO A 195 -5.94 20.59 -3.99
N SER A 196 -6.20 19.37 -4.44
CA SER A 196 -5.32 18.63 -5.33
C SER A 196 -6.12 17.77 -6.31
N LYS A 197 -5.47 17.23 -7.34
CA LYS A 197 -6.11 16.23 -8.23
C LYS A 197 -6.53 14.96 -7.50
N CYS A 198 -5.98 14.69 -6.32
CA CYS A 198 -6.45 13.60 -5.46
C CYS A 198 -7.85 13.87 -4.87
N ASP A 199 -8.39 15.09 -4.99
CA ASP A 199 -9.75 15.44 -4.55
C ASP A 199 -10.81 15.25 -5.64
N GLU A 200 -10.41 14.79 -6.82
CA GLU A 200 -11.36 14.34 -7.83
C GLU A 200 -12.07 13.07 -7.32
N PRO A 201 -13.39 12.91 -7.54
CA PRO A 201 -14.17 11.78 -7.04
C PRO A 201 -13.55 10.41 -7.27
N ASP A 202 -12.83 10.28 -8.39
CA ASP A 202 -12.22 9.03 -8.80
C ASP A 202 -10.93 8.73 -8.02
N ASN A 203 -10.22 9.73 -7.45
CA ASN A 203 -8.88 9.58 -6.86
C ASN A 203 -8.82 9.74 -5.33
N PHE A 204 -9.96 9.78 -4.65
CA PHE A 204 -10.01 9.81 -3.18
C PHE A 204 -9.32 8.60 -2.54
N CYS A 205 -9.25 7.47 -3.25
CA CYS A 205 -8.69 6.23 -2.76
C CYS A 205 -7.21 6.35 -2.37
N LEU A 206 -6.40 6.97 -3.22
CA LEU A 206 -4.97 7.14 -2.96
C LEU A 206 -4.74 8.02 -1.73
N LYS A 207 -5.48 9.13 -1.64
CA LYS A 207 -5.48 10.01 -0.47
C LYS A 207 -5.95 9.28 0.79
N GLY A 208 -6.93 8.40 0.65
CA GLY A 208 -7.41 7.51 1.71
C GLY A 208 -6.29 6.62 2.27
N THR A 209 -5.45 6.04 1.42
CA THR A 209 -4.30 5.23 1.89
C THR A 209 -3.29 6.05 2.71
N ILE A 210 -3.04 7.30 2.31
CA ILE A 210 -2.13 8.21 3.01
C ILE A 210 -2.74 8.66 4.33
N SER A 211 -4.04 9.00 4.34
CA SER A 211 -4.79 9.37 5.55
C SER A 211 -4.80 8.23 6.59
N LEU A 212 -5.10 7.01 6.14
CA LEU A 212 -5.05 5.80 6.98
C LEU A 212 -3.65 5.62 7.57
N ALA A 213 -2.60 5.70 6.75
CA ALA A 213 -1.23 5.52 7.20
C ALA A 213 -0.81 6.60 8.21
N LEU A 214 -1.22 7.85 8.01
CA LEU A 214 -0.96 8.97 8.90
C LEU A 214 -1.65 8.78 10.27
N GLY A 215 -2.94 8.45 10.29
CA GLY A 215 -3.67 8.19 11.53
C GLY A 215 -3.05 7.04 12.33
N VAL A 216 -2.69 5.95 11.65
CA VAL A 216 -2.01 4.82 12.29
C VAL A 216 -0.64 5.20 12.84
N ALA A 217 0.13 5.98 12.09
CA ALA A 217 1.44 6.48 12.51
C ALA A 217 1.32 7.38 13.74
N ILE A 218 0.38 8.33 13.77
CA ILE A 218 0.13 9.22 14.91
C ILE A 218 -0.23 8.42 16.17
N LYS A 219 -1.16 7.46 16.06
CA LYS A 219 -1.57 6.65 17.23
C LYS A 219 -0.42 5.83 17.79
N TYR A 220 0.36 5.19 16.92
CA TYR A 220 1.55 4.45 17.31
C TYR A 220 2.60 5.34 17.97
N ALA A 221 2.86 6.51 17.38
CA ALA A 221 3.81 7.48 17.89
C ALA A 221 3.43 7.98 19.30
N ARG A 222 2.14 8.27 19.52
CA ARG A 222 1.63 8.73 20.80
C ARG A 222 1.70 7.62 21.86
N ASN A 223 1.20 6.42 21.53
CA ASN A 223 1.02 5.36 22.52
C ASN A 223 2.28 4.56 22.84
N SER A 224 3.15 4.33 21.84
CA SER A 224 4.30 3.42 22.00
C SER A 224 5.62 4.15 22.09
N LEU A 225 5.71 5.34 21.50
CA LEU A 225 6.94 6.10 21.46
C LEU A 225 6.94 7.28 22.44
N GLY A 226 5.79 7.63 23.00
CA GLY A 226 5.65 8.74 23.94
C GLY A 226 5.96 10.08 23.29
N LEU A 227 5.75 10.21 21.97
CA LEU A 227 5.93 11.49 21.29
C LEU A 227 4.82 12.45 21.73
N GLY A 228 5.19 13.68 22.07
CA GLY A 228 4.29 14.74 22.56
C GLY A 228 3.37 15.32 21.46
N ILE A 229 2.71 14.45 20.71
CA ILE A 229 1.83 14.81 19.60
C ILE A 229 0.56 15.44 20.15
N SER A 230 0.22 16.64 19.67
CA SER A 230 -1.01 17.34 20.02
C SER A 230 -2.24 16.45 19.86
N HIS A 231 -3.19 16.58 20.79
CA HIS A 231 -4.51 15.95 20.69
C HIS A 231 -5.38 16.56 19.58
N GLU A 232 -4.99 17.73 19.04
CA GLU A 232 -5.66 18.34 17.87
C GLU A 232 -5.44 17.52 16.59
N LEU A 233 -4.41 16.67 16.57
CA LEU A 233 -4.22 15.68 15.51
C LEU A 233 -5.08 14.46 15.83
N ASP A 234 -6.32 14.49 15.35
CA ASP A 234 -7.30 13.41 15.51
C ASP A 234 -6.96 12.24 14.57
N GLU A 235 -6.29 11.24 15.11
CA GLU A 235 -5.97 10.02 14.39
C GLU A 235 -7.20 9.19 14.01
N SER A 236 -8.30 9.34 14.74
CA SER A 236 -9.52 8.57 14.51
C SER A 236 -10.27 9.13 13.32
N GLU A 237 -10.33 10.46 13.19
CA GLU A 237 -10.85 11.14 11.98
C GLU A 237 -10.08 10.69 10.73
N LEU A 238 -8.73 10.74 10.78
CA LEU A 238 -7.88 10.33 9.66
C LEU A 238 -8.08 8.88 9.22
N VAL A 239 -8.21 7.97 10.20
CA VAL A 239 -8.48 6.55 9.93
C VAL A 239 -9.88 6.37 9.35
N ASN A 240 -10.88 7.05 9.91
CA ASN A 240 -12.25 7.00 9.40
C ASN A 240 -12.34 7.50 7.96
N ASP A 241 -11.65 8.60 7.64
CA ASP A 241 -11.57 9.14 6.29
C ASP A 241 -10.84 8.19 5.34
N GLY A 242 -9.76 7.55 5.80
CA GLY A 242 -9.08 6.51 5.03
C GLY A 242 -10.01 5.34 4.69
N ILE A 243 -10.76 4.85 5.66
CA ILE A 243 -11.73 3.75 5.48
C ILE A 243 -12.84 4.15 4.50
N LYS A 244 -13.49 5.31 4.74
CA LYS A 244 -14.55 5.83 3.86
C LYS A 244 -14.08 6.04 2.43
N ASN A 245 -12.83 6.44 2.26
CA ASN A 245 -12.18 6.57 0.97
C ASN A 245 -11.54 5.26 0.49
N MET A 246 -12.08 4.10 0.85
CA MET A 246 -11.74 2.80 0.25
C MET A 246 -10.24 2.43 0.32
N ALA A 247 -9.52 2.87 1.36
CA ALA A 247 -8.08 2.65 1.45
C ALA A 247 -7.69 1.17 1.40
N PHE A 248 -8.46 0.29 2.07
CA PHE A 248 -8.16 -1.14 2.10
C PHE A 248 -8.39 -1.78 0.74
N GLU A 249 -9.48 -1.41 0.05
CA GLU A 249 -9.83 -1.90 -1.26
C GLU A 249 -8.79 -1.48 -2.28
N TYR A 250 -8.37 -0.22 -2.21
CA TYR A 250 -7.36 0.32 -3.10
C TYR A 250 -6.00 -0.33 -2.89
N MET A 251 -5.58 -0.49 -1.63
CA MET A 251 -4.35 -1.21 -1.29
C MET A 251 -4.41 -2.65 -1.80
N GLN A 252 -5.52 -3.36 -1.60
CA GLN A 252 -5.66 -4.74 -2.04
C GLN A 252 -5.62 -4.87 -3.57
N ALA A 253 -6.43 -4.07 -4.27
CA ALA A 253 -6.65 -4.22 -5.70
C ALA A 253 -5.51 -3.66 -6.56
N PHE A 254 -4.95 -2.50 -6.18
CA PHE A 254 -4.05 -1.75 -7.05
C PHE A 254 -2.60 -1.70 -6.54
N ILE A 255 -2.38 -1.88 -5.23
CA ILE A 255 -1.03 -1.82 -4.64
C ILE A 255 -0.49 -3.24 -4.42
N VAL A 256 -1.07 -4.03 -3.52
CA VAL A 256 -0.51 -5.34 -3.12
C VAL A 256 -0.60 -6.38 -4.25
N LYS A 257 -1.67 -6.37 -5.04
CA LYS A 257 -1.82 -7.25 -6.22
C LYS A 257 -0.95 -6.85 -7.41
N ALA A 258 -0.27 -5.71 -7.36
CA ALA A 258 0.59 -5.28 -8.45
C ALA A 258 1.77 -6.26 -8.65
N PRO A 259 2.13 -6.60 -9.91
CA PRO A 259 3.19 -7.57 -10.18
C PRO A 259 4.53 -7.24 -9.52
N ALA A 260 4.88 -5.95 -9.46
CA ALA A 260 6.15 -5.47 -8.93
C ALA A 260 6.19 -5.35 -7.40
N PHE A 261 5.05 -5.39 -6.70
CA PHE A 261 4.97 -5.15 -5.25
C PHE A 261 5.93 -6.03 -4.44
N PHE A 262 5.99 -7.32 -4.78
CA PHE A 262 6.83 -8.28 -4.06
C PHE A 262 8.31 -8.23 -4.43
N GLU A 263 8.69 -7.43 -5.42
CA GLU A 263 10.08 -7.14 -5.76
C GLU A 263 10.65 -5.98 -4.92
N PHE A 264 9.80 -5.34 -4.11
CA PHE A 264 10.05 -4.09 -3.41
C PHE A 264 9.91 -4.26 -1.88
N PRO A 265 11.02 -4.58 -1.18
CA PRO A 265 10.98 -4.97 0.23
C PRO A 265 10.42 -3.91 1.18
N PHE A 266 10.70 -2.61 0.94
CA PHE A 266 10.17 -1.54 1.79
C PHE A 266 8.65 -1.45 1.66
N SER A 267 8.08 -1.78 0.50
CA SER A 267 6.64 -1.73 0.26
C SER A 267 5.94 -2.82 1.07
N ILE A 268 6.52 -4.02 1.12
CA ILE A 268 6.07 -5.11 2.01
C ILE A 268 6.15 -4.66 3.48
N ASP A 269 7.29 -4.14 3.93
CA ASP A 269 7.49 -3.75 5.34
C ASP A 269 6.53 -2.61 5.76
N VAL A 270 6.27 -1.65 4.87
CA VAL A 270 5.36 -0.53 5.11
C VAL A 270 3.92 -1.02 5.23
N VAL A 271 3.44 -1.84 4.28
CA VAL A 271 2.06 -2.38 4.34
C VAL A 271 1.89 -3.31 5.53
N ASP A 272 2.87 -4.20 5.78
CA ASP A 272 2.86 -5.09 6.94
C ASP A 272 2.76 -4.31 8.25
N SER A 273 3.65 -3.33 8.42
CA SER A 273 3.64 -2.47 9.60
C SER A 273 2.32 -1.71 9.73
N LEU A 274 1.80 -1.15 8.64
CA LEU A 274 0.53 -0.44 8.65
C LEU A 274 -0.61 -1.32 9.15
N ILE A 275 -0.77 -2.52 8.58
CA ILE A 275 -1.80 -3.49 8.96
C ILE A 275 -1.66 -3.88 10.44
N LYS A 276 -0.46 -4.27 10.88
CA LYS A 276 -0.24 -4.72 12.25
C LYS A 276 -0.49 -3.62 13.27
N ASN A 277 -0.05 -2.39 13.00
CA ASN A 277 -0.32 -1.27 13.89
C ASN A 277 -1.81 -0.90 13.88
N PHE A 278 -2.48 -0.96 12.74
CA PHE A 278 -3.93 -0.77 12.68
C PHE A 278 -4.64 -1.79 13.59
N ILE A 279 -4.27 -3.07 13.51
CA ILE A 279 -4.81 -4.12 14.39
C ILE A 279 -4.57 -3.81 15.86
N CYS A 280 -3.33 -3.47 16.22
CA CYS A 280 -2.96 -3.28 17.61
C CYS A 280 -3.60 -2.02 18.24
N TYR A 281 -3.71 -0.91 17.50
CA TYR A 281 -4.10 0.39 18.04
C TYR A 281 -5.55 0.81 17.73
N PHE A 282 -6.21 0.17 16.78
CA PHE A 282 -7.60 0.49 16.39
C PHE A 282 -8.53 -0.72 16.56
N ARG A 283 -8.39 -1.44 17.69
CA ARG A 283 -9.19 -2.64 18.01
C ARG A 283 -10.70 -2.36 17.99
N ASP A 284 -11.13 -1.27 18.62
CA ASP A 284 -12.56 -0.90 18.65
C ASP A 284 -13.09 -0.63 17.24
N LYS A 285 -12.27 -0.02 16.38
CA LYS A 285 -12.64 0.23 14.99
C LYS A 285 -12.74 -1.06 14.20
N LEU A 286 -11.88 -2.04 14.43
CA LEU A 286 -11.99 -3.36 13.82
C LEU A 286 -13.27 -4.09 14.23
N VAL A 287 -13.66 -4.00 15.51
CA VAL A 287 -14.93 -4.57 15.99
C VAL A 287 -16.11 -3.87 15.33
N GLU A 288 -16.10 -2.54 15.26
CA GLU A 288 -17.12 -1.75 14.55
C GLU A 288 -17.22 -2.18 13.07
N MET A 289 -16.10 -2.24 12.36
CA MET A 289 -16.07 -2.66 10.95
C MET A 289 -16.58 -4.10 10.76
N CYS A 290 -16.24 -5.03 11.66
CA CYS A 290 -16.71 -6.40 11.61
C CYS A 290 -18.24 -6.46 11.78
N ASN A 291 -18.79 -5.78 12.78
CA ASN A 291 -20.22 -5.75 13.05
C ASN A 291 -20.99 -5.15 11.86
N LEU A 292 -20.55 -4.01 11.35
CA LEU A 292 -21.16 -3.38 10.16
C LEU A 292 -21.11 -4.29 8.95
N CYS A 293 -20.00 -5.02 8.74
CA CYS A 293 -19.87 -5.97 7.65
C CYS A 293 -20.82 -7.18 7.82
N GLU A 294 -20.99 -7.70 9.04
CA GLU A 294 -21.93 -8.80 9.31
C GLU A 294 -23.38 -8.35 9.10
N GLU A 295 -23.76 -7.17 9.59
CA GLU A 295 -25.10 -6.59 9.42
C GLU A 295 -25.45 -6.38 7.94
N GLU A 296 -24.51 -5.83 7.15
CA GLU A 296 -24.67 -5.64 5.71
C GLU A 296 -24.87 -6.98 5.00
N LEU A 297 -24.00 -7.97 5.27
CA LEU A 297 -24.09 -9.29 4.65
C LEU A 297 -25.39 -10.02 5.01
N TYR A 298 -25.84 -9.92 6.27
CA TYR A 298 -27.11 -10.49 6.70
C TYR A 298 -28.30 -9.81 6.00
N SER A 299 -28.25 -8.49 5.85
CA SER A 299 -29.26 -7.72 5.14
C SER A 299 -29.35 -8.11 3.66
N LEU A 300 -28.21 -8.35 3.00
CA LEU A 300 -28.16 -8.81 1.61
C LEU A 300 -28.74 -10.22 1.44
N LEU A 301 -28.47 -11.14 2.37
CA LEU A 301 -29.05 -12.48 2.36
C LEU A 301 -30.58 -12.42 2.49
N MET A 302 -31.09 -11.61 3.44
CA MET A 302 -32.53 -11.42 3.64
C MET A 302 -33.22 -10.77 2.44
N GLN A 303 -32.53 -9.90 1.70
CA GLN A 303 -33.05 -9.33 0.45
C GLN A 303 -33.11 -10.38 -0.67
N GLN A 304 -32.09 -11.23 -0.79
CA GLN A 304 -32.06 -12.31 -1.78
C GLN A 304 -33.21 -13.29 -1.56
N ASP A 305 -33.45 -13.75 -0.33
CA ASP A 305 -34.53 -14.67 0.00
C ASP A 305 -35.92 -14.09 -0.32
N LYS A 306 -36.14 -12.79 -0.03
CA LYS A 306 -37.38 -12.09 -0.40
C LYS A 306 -37.59 -12.05 -1.91
N THR A 307 -36.54 -11.75 -2.68
CA THR A 307 -36.63 -11.74 -4.14
C THR A 307 -36.85 -13.12 -4.74
N ALA A 308 -36.26 -14.18 -4.17
CA ALA A 308 -36.48 -15.56 -4.60
C ALA A 308 -37.93 -16.01 -4.34
N HIS A 309 -38.49 -15.69 -3.17
CA HIS A 309 -39.89 -15.99 -2.85
C HIS A 309 -40.88 -15.20 -3.72
N GLN A 310 -40.54 -13.96 -4.11
CA GLN A 310 -41.40 -13.15 -4.98
C GLN A 310 -41.36 -13.62 -6.44
N GLN A 311 -40.21 -14.08 -6.93
CA GLN A 311 -40.10 -14.71 -8.26
C GLN A 311 -40.84 -16.04 -8.35
N MET A 312 -40.81 -16.86 -7.30
CA MET A 312 -41.60 -18.10 -7.25
C MET A 312 -43.12 -17.86 -7.20
N ALA A 313 -43.58 -16.73 -6.65
CA ALA A 313 -44.99 -16.37 -6.63
C ALA A 313 -45.50 -15.88 -8.01
N ASP A 314 -44.66 -15.19 -8.79
CA ASP A 314 -44.99 -14.75 -10.16
C ASP A 314 -44.92 -15.91 -11.18
N ASP A 315 -43.94 -16.81 -11.06
CA ASP A 315 -43.83 -17.97 -11.97
C ASP A 315 -44.91 -19.04 -11.70
N GLY A 316 -45.44 -19.11 -10.47
CA GLY A 316 -46.57 -19.95 -10.10
C GLY A 316 -47.94 -19.48 -10.65
N ALA A 317 -48.01 -18.29 -11.26
CA ALA A 317 -49.24 -17.73 -11.83
C ALA A 317 -49.34 -17.89 -13.36
N SER A 318 -48.50 -18.71 -13.99
CA SER A 318 -48.55 -18.98 -15.43
C SER A 318 -49.01 -20.41 -15.74
N MET A 319 -50.34 -20.61 -15.75
CA MET A 319 -50.99 -21.73 -16.45
C MET A 319 -51.78 -21.19 -17.66
N PRO A 320 -51.72 -21.84 -18.84
CA PRO A 320 -52.07 -21.22 -20.11
C PRO A 320 -53.47 -21.65 -20.61
N TRP A 321 -54.48 -20.78 -20.57
CA TRP A 321 -55.72 -20.97 -21.34
C TRP A 321 -56.37 -19.65 -21.81
N GLN A 322 -56.26 -19.41 -23.11
CA GLN A 322 -57.28 -18.93 -24.07
C GLN A 322 -58.18 -17.69 -23.79
N ASN A 323 -57.97 -16.66 -24.63
CA ASN A 323 -58.95 -15.95 -25.50
C ASN A 323 -60.31 -15.45 -24.92
N HIS A 324 -60.49 -14.13 -24.79
CA HIS A 324 -61.21 -13.24 -25.74
C HIS A 324 -61.54 -11.85 -25.14
N HIS A 325 -61.65 -10.87 -26.05
CA HIS A 325 -61.95 -9.44 -25.90
C HIS A 325 -62.94 -9.01 -24.81
N TYR A 326 -62.63 -7.89 -24.13
CA TYR A 326 -63.52 -6.71 -24.05
C TYR A 326 -62.71 -5.45 -23.71
N HIS A 327 -63.00 -4.36 -24.42
CA HIS A 327 -62.52 -3.00 -24.17
C HIS A 327 -63.00 -2.47 -22.81
N HIS A 328 -62.11 -1.86 -22.03
CA HIS A 328 -62.43 -0.65 -21.28
C HIS A 328 -61.18 0.15 -20.90
N HIS A 329 -61.22 1.45 -21.22
CA HIS A 329 -60.24 2.46 -20.85
C HIS A 329 -60.09 2.58 -19.33
N HIS A 330 -58.87 2.38 -18.82
CA HIS A 330 -58.42 3.00 -17.59
C HIS A 330 -56.97 3.47 -17.73
N TYR A 331 -56.73 4.68 -17.25
CA TYR A 331 -55.48 5.42 -17.31
C TYR A 331 -54.30 4.60 -16.79
N TYR A 332 -53.33 4.33 -17.67
CA TYR A 332 -51.97 3.97 -17.29
C TYR A 332 -51.35 5.17 -16.58
N SER A 333 -51.23 5.08 -15.26
CA SER A 333 -50.20 5.80 -14.53
C SER A 333 -48.97 4.89 -14.53
N PRO A 334 -47.80 5.30 -15.06
CA PRO A 334 -46.61 4.49 -15.00
C PRO A 334 -46.16 4.45 -13.53
N SER A 335 -46.47 3.35 -12.85
CA SER A 335 -45.79 2.99 -11.61
C SER A 335 -44.30 2.97 -11.91
N SER A 336 -43.58 3.84 -11.22
CA SER A 336 -42.15 4.00 -11.36
C SER A 336 -41.46 2.65 -11.22
N PRO A 337 -40.42 2.34 -12.01
CA PRO A 337 -39.64 1.13 -11.78
C PRO A 337 -39.11 1.22 -10.35
N SER A 338 -39.44 0.22 -9.53
CA SER A 338 -38.83 0.04 -8.22
C SER A 338 -37.32 0.06 -8.46
N LYS A 339 -36.67 1.14 -8.02
CA LYS A 339 -35.21 1.21 -8.00
C LYS A 339 -34.77 -0.03 -7.24
N LYS A 340 -34.25 -1.05 -7.93
CA LYS A 340 -33.47 -2.11 -7.29
C LYS A 340 -32.42 -1.34 -6.51
N ALA A 341 -32.54 -1.32 -5.18
CA ALA A 341 -31.57 -0.67 -4.33
C ALA A 341 -30.24 -1.33 -4.68
N VAL A 342 -29.36 -0.57 -5.32
CA VAL A 342 -27.99 -1.04 -5.54
C VAL A 342 -27.44 -1.29 -4.14
N PRO A 343 -26.96 -2.51 -3.84
CA PRO A 343 -26.39 -2.83 -2.54
C PRO A 343 -25.38 -1.75 -2.16
N ASN A 344 -25.55 -1.16 -0.97
CA ASN A 344 -24.61 -0.18 -0.48
C ASN A 344 -23.41 -0.92 0.10
N PHE A 345 -22.44 -1.29 -0.74
CA PHE A 345 -21.23 -2.01 -0.33
C PHE A 345 -20.29 -1.20 0.58
N ALA A 346 -20.71 -0.02 1.06
CA ALA A 346 -19.95 0.84 1.94
C ALA A 346 -19.51 0.18 3.27
N ASN A 347 -20.09 -0.97 3.65
CA ASN A 347 -19.77 -1.63 4.91
C ASN A 347 -18.90 -2.90 4.76
N LEU A 348 -18.40 -3.22 3.55
CA LEU A 348 -17.60 -4.43 3.32
C LEU A 348 -16.10 -4.29 3.61
N HIS A 349 -15.67 -3.15 4.15
CA HIS A 349 -14.27 -2.84 4.43
C HIS A 349 -13.55 -3.90 5.28
N PHE A 350 -14.24 -4.53 6.23
CA PHE A 350 -13.65 -5.56 7.08
C PHE A 350 -13.30 -6.83 6.28
N LYS A 351 -14.20 -7.25 5.36
CA LYS A 351 -13.93 -8.37 4.45
C LYS A 351 -12.71 -8.08 3.57
N THR A 352 -12.68 -6.89 2.97
CA THR A 352 -11.53 -6.43 2.18
C THR A 352 -10.25 -6.41 3.01
N PHE A 353 -10.31 -5.97 4.26
CA PHE A 353 -9.15 -5.96 5.16
C PHE A 353 -8.59 -7.37 5.40
N LEU A 354 -9.44 -8.38 5.64
CA LEU A 354 -9.00 -9.77 5.76
C LEU A 354 -8.37 -10.29 4.46
N GLU A 355 -8.97 -9.96 3.31
CA GLU A 355 -8.45 -10.37 2.01
C GLU A 355 -7.14 -9.64 1.64
N LEU A 356 -6.96 -8.39 2.09
CA LEU A 356 -5.71 -7.66 1.97
C LEU A 356 -4.58 -8.38 2.72
N ILE A 357 -4.84 -8.81 3.96
CA ILE A 357 -3.89 -9.63 4.73
C ILE A 357 -3.61 -10.94 3.98
N ALA A 358 -4.65 -11.65 3.53
CA ALA A 358 -4.49 -12.90 2.80
C ALA A 358 -3.60 -12.73 1.54
N THR A 359 -3.79 -11.63 0.80
CA THR A 359 -3.03 -11.31 -0.42
C THR A 359 -1.59 -10.93 -0.09
N LEU A 360 -1.36 -10.09 0.92
CA LEU A 360 -0.01 -9.69 1.34
C LEU A 360 0.84 -10.91 1.72
N TYR A 361 0.23 -11.87 2.41
CA TYR A 361 0.89 -13.05 2.95
C TYR A 361 0.84 -14.28 2.03
N GLU A 362 0.32 -14.15 0.80
CA GLU A 362 0.15 -15.30 -0.11
C GLU A 362 1.49 -15.93 -0.50
N ARG A 363 2.54 -15.13 -0.72
CA ARG A 363 3.85 -15.62 -1.18
C ARG A 363 4.69 -16.26 -0.07
N GLU A 364 5.72 -17.00 -0.45
CA GLU A 364 6.62 -17.72 0.46
C GLU A 364 8.05 -17.15 0.47
N THR A 365 8.17 -15.82 0.42
CA THR A 365 9.48 -15.19 0.57
C THR A 365 9.92 -15.20 2.03
N GLU A 366 11.23 -15.24 2.29
CA GLU A 366 11.79 -15.23 3.65
C GLU A 366 11.23 -14.07 4.52
N GLN A 367 11.07 -12.89 3.91
CA GLN A 367 10.49 -11.72 4.58
C GLN A 367 9.03 -11.95 4.98
N ILE A 368 8.21 -12.49 4.08
CA ILE A 368 6.79 -12.77 4.35
C ILE A 368 6.65 -13.85 5.42
N VAL A 369 7.44 -14.92 5.36
CA VAL A 369 7.48 -15.97 6.39
C VAL A 369 7.81 -15.34 7.75
N ARG A 370 8.85 -14.52 7.83
CA ARG A 370 9.23 -13.82 9.07
C ARG A 370 8.10 -12.93 9.59
N CYS A 371 7.49 -12.11 8.74
CA CYS A 371 6.41 -11.20 9.11
C CYS A 371 5.17 -11.95 9.61
N SER A 372 4.85 -13.11 9.02
CA SER A 372 3.63 -13.87 9.35
C SER A 372 3.64 -14.46 10.77
N ARG A 373 4.82 -14.80 11.29
CA ARG A 373 4.99 -15.45 12.60
C ARG A 373 4.43 -14.62 13.75
N GLU A 374 4.46 -13.30 13.63
CA GLU A 374 3.95 -12.38 14.67
C GLU A 374 2.44 -12.53 14.91
N PHE A 375 1.66 -13.04 13.95
CA PHE A 375 0.23 -13.32 14.14
C PHE A 375 -0.06 -14.53 15.02
N THR A 376 0.94 -15.40 15.20
CA THR A 376 0.85 -16.61 16.01
C THR A 376 1.70 -16.55 17.28
N ASP A 377 2.43 -15.45 17.49
CA ASP A 377 3.26 -15.25 18.68
C ASP A 377 2.39 -14.73 19.85
N PRO A 378 2.27 -15.46 20.98
CA PRO A 378 1.55 -14.99 22.16
C PRO A 378 2.10 -13.70 22.76
N ASN A 379 3.37 -13.37 22.49
CA ASN A 379 3.97 -12.11 22.93
C ASN A 379 3.49 -10.91 22.10
N CYS A 380 2.90 -11.15 20.93
CA CYS A 380 2.26 -10.15 20.09
C CYS A 380 0.75 -10.12 20.36
N GLU A 381 0.36 -9.85 21.62
CA GLU A 381 -1.01 -9.99 22.12
C GLU A 381 -2.08 -9.39 21.19
N GLY A 382 -1.86 -8.20 20.63
CA GLY A 382 -2.84 -7.55 19.75
C GLY A 382 -3.10 -8.32 18.45
N LEU A 383 -2.08 -8.93 17.85
CA LEU A 383 -2.21 -9.71 16.62
C LEU A 383 -2.79 -11.10 16.91
N TYR A 384 -2.30 -11.73 17.98
CA TYR A 384 -2.79 -13.02 18.45
C TYR A 384 -4.28 -12.95 18.82
N ASP A 385 -4.68 -11.94 19.59
CA ASP A 385 -6.07 -11.69 19.98
C ASP A 385 -6.97 -11.40 18.77
N PHE A 386 -6.46 -10.64 17.78
CA PHE A 386 -7.17 -10.42 16.52
C PHE A 386 -7.45 -11.73 15.78
N VAL A 387 -6.47 -12.62 15.65
CA VAL A 387 -6.70 -13.93 15.02
C VAL A 387 -7.71 -14.74 15.82
N PHE A 388 -7.57 -14.78 17.14
CA PHE A 388 -8.39 -15.58 18.02
C PHE A 388 -9.86 -15.11 18.04
N ARG A 389 -10.13 -13.82 18.20
CA ARG A 389 -11.51 -13.29 18.31
C ARG A 389 -12.32 -13.49 17.04
N ASN A 390 -11.69 -13.35 15.88
CA ASN A 390 -12.36 -13.48 14.59
C ASN A 390 -12.82 -14.92 14.27
N ARG A 391 -12.52 -15.90 15.12
CA ARG A 391 -13.17 -17.23 15.04
C ARG A 391 -14.69 -17.16 15.22
N ALA A 392 -15.19 -16.13 15.91
CA ALA A 392 -16.62 -15.95 16.19
C ALA A 392 -17.43 -15.38 15.00
N ILE A 393 -16.76 -14.99 13.90
CA ILE A 393 -17.42 -14.54 12.67
C ILE A 393 -18.46 -15.58 12.23
N SER A 394 -19.68 -15.09 11.99
CA SER A 394 -20.87 -15.86 11.68
C SER A 394 -21.24 -15.80 10.20
N ALA A 395 -21.04 -14.65 9.54
CA ALA A 395 -21.38 -14.47 8.13
C ALA A 395 -20.51 -15.36 7.21
N PRO A 396 -21.10 -16.22 6.35
CA PRO A 396 -20.32 -17.20 5.57
C PRO A 396 -19.25 -16.60 4.66
N SER A 397 -19.55 -15.50 3.96
CA SER A 397 -18.59 -14.85 3.07
C SER A 397 -17.41 -14.23 3.83
N LEU A 398 -17.66 -13.71 5.03
CA LEU A 398 -16.63 -13.17 5.90
C LEU A 398 -15.80 -14.28 6.55
N LYS A 399 -16.44 -15.42 6.89
CA LYS A 399 -15.77 -16.62 7.37
C LYS A 399 -14.79 -17.18 6.34
N ILE A 400 -15.15 -17.20 5.06
CA ILE A 400 -14.26 -17.60 3.97
C ILE A 400 -13.04 -16.67 3.88
N ALA A 401 -13.25 -15.35 3.94
CA ALA A 401 -12.15 -14.39 3.93
C ALA A 401 -11.21 -14.58 5.13
N TYR A 402 -11.76 -14.83 6.33
CA TYR A 402 -10.98 -15.15 7.53
C TYR A 402 -10.16 -16.44 7.37
N LEU A 403 -10.75 -17.53 6.88
CA LEU A 403 -10.03 -18.79 6.66
C LEU A 403 -8.93 -18.65 5.59
N SER A 404 -9.19 -17.88 4.53
CA SER A 404 -8.19 -17.54 3.52
C SER A 404 -7.00 -16.79 4.14
N MET A 405 -7.28 -15.80 4.99
CA MET A 405 -6.26 -15.08 5.75
C MET A 405 -5.42 -16.03 6.61
N LEU A 406 -6.04 -16.93 7.38
CA LEU A 406 -5.29 -17.89 8.20
C LEU A 406 -4.41 -18.82 7.36
N THR A 407 -4.91 -19.27 6.21
CA THR A 407 -4.15 -20.10 5.27
C THR A 407 -2.90 -19.36 4.79
N SER A 408 -3.01 -18.09 4.42
CA SER A 408 -1.87 -17.26 4.03
C SER A 408 -0.91 -16.97 5.19
N LEU A 409 -1.38 -16.90 6.43
CA LEU A 409 -0.51 -16.69 7.60
C LEU A 409 0.21 -17.98 8.05
N CYS A 410 -0.28 -19.15 7.65
CA CYS A 410 0.24 -20.45 8.08
C CYS A 410 1.51 -20.84 7.32
N LYS A 411 2.64 -20.18 7.63
CA LYS A 411 3.91 -20.31 6.88
C LYS A 411 5.01 -21.11 7.59
N SER A 412 4.74 -21.66 8.77
CA SER A 412 5.68 -22.50 9.49
C SER A 412 4.97 -23.57 10.33
N ALA A 413 5.73 -24.56 10.80
CA ALA A 413 5.22 -25.61 11.67
C ALA A 413 4.67 -25.03 12.99
N GLU A 414 5.32 -23.99 13.53
CA GLU A 414 4.86 -23.29 14.73
C GLU A 414 3.53 -22.59 14.50
N SER A 415 3.37 -21.88 13.37
CA SER A 415 2.10 -21.24 13.03
C SER A 415 0.98 -22.26 12.78
N ALA A 416 1.30 -23.40 12.15
CA ALA A 416 0.36 -24.49 11.93
C ALA A 416 -0.11 -25.12 13.25
N ASP A 417 0.80 -25.37 14.19
CA ASP A 417 0.46 -25.88 15.52
C ASP A 417 -0.38 -24.87 16.31
N ALA A 418 -0.04 -23.58 16.25
CA ALA A 418 -0.85 -22.51 16.85
C ALA A 418 -2.29 -22.51 16.31
N PHE A 419 -2.46 -22.52 14.99
CA PHE A 419 -3.81 -22.55 14.39
C PHE A 419 -4.56 -23.85 14.66
N PHE A 420 -3.88 -25.01 14.66
CA PHE A 420 -4.50 -26.28 15.06
C PHE A 420 -5.07 -26.20 16.48
N ASN A 421 -4.29 -25.64 17.42
CA ASN A 421 -4.73 -25.46 18.80
C ASN A 421 -5.82 -24.39 18.96
N PHE A 422 -5.94 -23.42 18.03
CA PHE A 422 -7.02 -22.42 18.07
C PHE A 422 -8.40 -22.99 17.72
N PHE A 423 -8.44 -24.01 16.86
CA PHE A 423 -9.67 -24.64 16.39
C PHE A 423 -10.08 -25.90 17.16
N LYS A 424 -9.19 -26.40 18.02
CA LYS A 424 -9.50 -27.46 18.98
C LYS A 424 -10.35 -26.90 20.13
#